data_AF-A0A935QBZ6-F1
#
_entry.id   AF-A0A935QBZ6-F1
#
_cell.length_a   1.000
_cell.length_b   1.000
_cell.length_c   1.000
_cell.angle_alpha   90.00
_cell.angle_beta   90.00
_cell.angle_gamma   90.00
#
_symmetry.space_group_name_H-M   'P 1'
#
loop_
_entity.id
_entity.type
_entity.pdbx_description
1 polymer ?
#
loop_
_entity_poly.entity_id
_entity_poly.type
_entity_poly.pdbx_seq_one_letter_code
_entity_poly.pdbx_strand_id
1 'polypeptide(L)'
;MFVFPDRSAVLVDTGPSWAGGSQFERSLEPWLRREGLRRLSAVVLTHGHDDHDGGAASVADVQDVTAWVVGGEAAVPPGEPGGACPAPGDVVHAGGGWDLLCLAAVPDRGTAADENDRSVVLALRRAGQPVGLWMGDLEVAGESLMLSGSDCGPAAAIDVLKAGHHGSRTSSGAELLATFPPHLVLISCGIENSHDHPSHGPFLSRGDTLPILRTDLSGSVLLRWRGTAPPEVRTTRHAAPAARLDTGGGAAYHPRVAPPALPDRPPATVQPNRETHVQPAQHGRSRPEARSSG
;
A
#
# COMPACT_ATOMS: atom_id res chain seq x y z
N MET A 1 0.51 7.71 -3.87
CA MET A 1 0.86 8.61 -2.74
C MET A 1 0.23 8.13 -1.46
N PHE A 2 0.97 8.26 -0.36
CA PHE A 2 0.57 7.98 1.01
C PHE A 2 0.60 9.26 1.83
N VAL A 3 -0.37 9.43 2.72
CA VAL A 3 -0.37 10.50 3.73
C VAL A 3 -0.56 9.83 5.09
N PHE A 4 0.41 10.04 5.97
CA PHE A 4 0.49 9.40 7.28
C PHE A 4 -0.23 10.23 8.35
N PRO A 5 -0.53 9.65 9.54
CA PRO A 5 -1.25 10.36 10.60
C PRO A 5 -0.56 11.64 11.10
N ASP A 6 0.77 11.72 11.00
CA ASP A 6 1.58 12.90 11.34
C ASP A 6 1.66 13.93 10.20
N ARG A 7 0.90 13.71 9.12
CA ARG A 7 0.87 14.51 7.88
C ARG A 7 2.14 14.48 7.04
N SER A 8 3.10 13.62 7.35
CA SER A 8 4.15 13.27 6.39
C SER A 8 3.52 12.59 5.16
N ALA A 9 4.13 12.76 4.01
CA ALA A 9 3.60 12.27 2.75
C ALA A 9 4.71 11.66 1.89
N VAL A 10 4.40 10.54 1.26
CA VAL A 10 5.30 9.83 0.34
C VAL A 10 4.61 9.66 -1.00
N LEU A 11 5.21 10.16 -2.06
CA LEU A 11 4.77 9.91 -3.42
C LEU A 11 5.43 8.63 -3.94
N VAL A 12 4.66 7.80 -4.64
CA VAL A 12 5.16 6.60 -5.31
C VAL A 12 4.69 6.69 -6.75
N ASP A 13 5.66 6.76 -7.65
CA ASP A 13 5.56 7.14 -9.05
C ASP A 13 4.90 8.52 -9.28
N THR A 14 5.11 9.05 -10.46
CA THR A 14 4.74 10.41 -10.87
C THR A 14 3.86 10.43 -12.12
N GLY A 15 3.79 9.30 -12.83
CA GLY A 15 2.98 9.17 -14.04
C GLY A 15 3.70 9.73 -15.28
N PRO A 16 3.09 9.56 -16.48
CA PRO A 16 3.69 9.97 -17.75
C PRO A 16 3.85 11.47 -17.87
N SER A 17 4.78 11.87 -18.72
CA SER A 17 4.98 13.25 -19.15
C SER A 17 4.56 13.44 -20.62
N TRP A 18 4.31 14.69 -21.00
CA TRP A 18 4.09 15.08 -22.38
C TRP A 18 4.54 16.51 -22.59
N ALA A 19 4.56 16.97 -23.85
CA ALA A 19 4.92 18.34 -24.16
C ALA A 19 4.01 19.34 -23.42
N GLY A 20 4.59 20.07 -22.46
CA GLY A 20 3.89 21.10 -21.68
C GLY A 20 3.17 20.63 -20.43
N GLY A 21 3.39 19.39 -19.96
CA GLY A 21 2.96 19.00 -18.61
C GLY A 21 3.13 17.50 -18.30
N SER A 22 2.65 17.10 -17.13
CA SER A 22 2.68 15.70 -16.69
C SER A 22 1.39 15.24 -16.03
N GLN A 23 1.28 13.93 -15.85
CA GLN A 23 0.18 13.32 -15.12
C GLN A 23 0.13 13.79 -13.65
N PHE A 24 1.29 14.07 -13.05
CA PHE A 24 1.40 14.67 -11.72
C PHE A 24 0.68 16.04 -11.65
N GLU A 25 1.03 16.97 -12.54
CA GLU A 25 0.44 18.31 -12.59
C GLU A 25 -1.08 18.26 -12.83
N ARG A 26 -1.51 17.34 -13.70
CA ARG A 26 -2.92 17.21 -14.04
C ARG A 26 -3.77 16.67 -12.89
N SER A 27 -3.24 15.70 -12.14
CA SER A 27 -4.07 14.87 -11.25
C SER A 27 -3.76 15.06 -9.77
N LEU A 28 -2.49 15.12 -9.40
CA LEU A 28 -2.07 15.05 -8.00
C LEU A 28 -1.72 16.43 -7.42
N GLU A 29 -1.08 17.30 -8.20
CA GLU A 29 -0.70 18.63 -7.74
C GLU A 29 -1.89 19.47 -7.23
N PRO A 30 -3.06 19.55 -7.91
CA PRO A 30 -4.19 20.33 -7.40
C PRO A 30 -4.71 19.80 -6.07
N TRP A 31 -4.66 18.48 -5.88
CA TRP A 31 -5.03 17.83 -4.62
C TRP A 31 -4.05 18.17 -3.51
N LEU A 32 -2.75 18.04 -3.75
CA LEU A 32 -1.68 18.43 -2.80
C LEU A 32 -1.84 19.89 -2.38
N ARG A 33 -2.13 20.78 -3.35
CA ARG A 33 -2.34 22.19 -3.07
C ARG A 33 -3.54 22.45 -2.16
N ARG A 34 -4.66 21.76 -2.40
CA ARG A 34 -5.87 21.86 -1.58
C ARG A 34 -5.66 21.32 -0.17
N GLU A 35 -4.94 20.22 -0.01
CA GLU A 35 -4.65 19.63 1.29
C GLU A 35 -3.56 20.36 2.09
N GLY A 36 -2.90 21.36 1.47
CA GLY A 36 -1.83 22.12 2.10
C GLY A 36 -0.54 21.32 2.28
N LEU A 37 -0.35 20.26 1.49
CA LEU A 37 0.86 19.44 1.49
C LEU A 37 1.85 20.05 0.50
N ARG A 38 2.93 20.63 1.03
CA ARG A 38 3.98 21.33 0.28
C ARG A 38 5.34 20.61 0.30
N ARG A 39 5.48 19.65 1.21
CA ARG A 39 6.69 18.86 1.41
C ARG A 39 6.34 17.38 1.28
N LEU A 40 7.17 16.65 0.56
CA LEU A 40 7.15 15.21 0.47
C LEU A 40 8.35 14.66 1.25
N SER A 41 8.08 13.78 2.21
CA SER A 41 9.13 13.09 2.97
C SER A 41 9.96 12.18 2.06
N ALA A 42 9.32 11.58 1.05
CA ALA A 42 10.02 10.89 -0.02
C ALA A 42 9.22 10.94 -1.33
N VAL A 43 9.94 10.85 -2.45
CA VAL A 43 9.40 10.45 -3.75
C VAL A 43 10.09 9.14 -4.13
N VAL A 44 9.29 8.09 -4.34
CA VAL A 44 9.75 6.79 -4.80
C VAL A 44 9.44 6.65 -6.28
N LEU A 45 10.46 6.53 -7.11
CA LEU A 45 10.36 6.18 -8.52
C LEU A 45 10.64 4.68 -8.61
N THR A 46 9.61 3.89 -8.90
CA THR A 46 9.73 2.43 -8.84
C THR A 46 10.70 1.90 -9.89
N HIS A 47 10.65 2.43 -11.12
CA HIS A 47 11.56 2.17 -12.23
C HIS A 47 11.50 3.33 -13.24
N GLY A 48 12.30 3.30 -14.29
CA GLY A 48 12.58 4.43 -15.19
C GLY A 48 11.72 4.52 -16.47
N HIS A 49 10.57 3.85 -16.53
CA HIS A 49 9.63 4.08 -17.64
C HIS A 49 8.86 5.39 -17.44
N ASP A 50 8.58 6.10 -18.54
CA ASP A 50 7.98 7.44 -18.51
C ASP A 50 6.66 7.46 -17.73
N ASP A 51 5.83 6.43 -17.86
CA ASP A 51 4.56 6.37 -17.15
C ASP A 51 4.68 6.11 -15.63
N HIS A 52 5.90 5.96 -15.13
CA HIS A 52 6.26 5.92 -13.72
C HIS A 52 7.06 7.16 -13.29
N ASP A 53 8.12 7.55 -14.00
CA ASP A 53 9.02 8.64 -13.59
C ASP A 53 8.91 9.95 -14.40
N GLY A 54 8.11 9.99 -15.45
CA GLY A 54 8.01 11.13 -16.36
C GLY A 54 7.61 12.44 -15.68
N GLY A 55 6.74 12.37 -14.67
CA GLY A 55 6.32 13.52 -13.87
C GLY A 55 7.32 13.99 -12.80
N ALA A 56 8.50 13.35 -12.66
CA ALA A 56 9.45 13.66 -11.59
C ALA A 56 9.95 15.11 -11.63
N ALA A 57 10.23 15.65 -12.81
CA ALA A 57 10.64 17.05 -12.96
C ALA A 57 9.54 18.01 -12.46
N SER A 58 8.28 17.78 -12.85
CA SER A 58 7.16 18.58 -12.38
C SER A 58 6.96 18.49 -10.86
N VAL A 59 7.29 17.36 -10.23
CA VAL A 59 7.27 17.24 -8.76
C VAL A 59 8.33 18.14 -8.13
N ALA A 60 9.58 18.06 -8.60
CA ALA A 60 10.70 18.86 -8.10
C ALA A 60 10.45 20.37 -8.23
N ASP A 61 9.79 20.80 -9.30
CA ASP A 61 9.49 22.22 -9.54
C ASP A 61 8.55 22.84 -8.50
N VAL A 62 7.66 22.06 -7.89
CA VAL A 62 6.56 22.59 -7.05
C VAL A 62 6.47 22.00 -5.65
N GLN A 63 7.26 20.97 -5.32
CA GLN A 63 7.30 20.32 -4.01
C GLN A 63 8.69 20.38 -3.39
N ASP A 64 8.75 20.57 -2.08
CA ASP A 64 9.96 20.38 -1.30
C ASP A 64 10.14 18.87 -1.02
N VAL A 65 11.09 18.22 -1.69
CA VAL A 65 11.32 16.77 -1.57
C VAL A 65 12.51 16.51 -0.63
N THR A 66 12.27 15.73 0.43
CA THR A 66 13.31 15.44 1.41
C THR A 66 14.24 14.30 0.99
N ALA A 67 13.70 13.29 0.29
CA ALA A 67 14.48 12.15 -0.19
C ALA A 67 13.91 11.59 -1.50
N TRP A 68 14.81 11.19 -2.40
CA TRP A 68 14.47 10.46 -3.62
C TRP A 68 14.89 9.00 -3.48
N VAL A 69 13.94 8.09 -3.73
CA VAL A 69 14.16 6.65 -3.77
C VAL A 69 13.99 6.21 -5.21
N VAL A 70 14.98 5.52 -5.77
CA VAL A 70 15.02 5.19 -7.20
C VAL A 70 15.28 3.70 -7.41
N GLY A 71 14.40 3.02 -8.15
CA GLY A 71 14.63 1.66 -8.67
C GLY A 71 14.99 1.67 -10.15
N GLY A 72 15.49 0.54 -10.64
CA GLY A 72 15.86 0.36 -12.04
C GLY A 72 16.76 1.48 -12.60
N GLU A 73 16.36 1.99 -13.75
CA GLU A 73 17.00 3.09 -14.49
C GLU A 73 16.46 4.47 -14.13
N ALA A 74 15.49 4.56 -13.21
CA ALA A 74 14.91 5.84 -12.79
C ALA A 74 15.99 6.85 -12.38
N ALA A 75 15.80 8.09 -12.79
CA ALA A 75 16.72 9.17 -12.53
C ALA A 75 16.05 10.28 -11.72
N VAL A 76 16.82 10.85 -10.80
CA VAL A 76 16.38 12.02 -10.05
C VAL A 76 16.48 13.28 -10.95
N PRO A 77 15.53 14.21 -10.88
CA PRO A 77 15.60 15.46 -11.63
C PRO A 77 16.89 16.26 -11.36
N PRO A 78 17.42 17.01 -12.36
CA PRO A 78 18.60 17.85 -12.15
C PRO A 78 18.40 18.89 -11.04
N GLY A 79 19.39 19.02 -10.15
CA GLY A 79 19.36 19.99 -9.05
C GLY A 79 18.79 19.46 -7.74
N GLU A 80 18.12 18.32 -7.77
CA GLU A 80 17.64 17.63 -6.57
C GLU A 80 18.78 16.83 -5.89
N PRO A 81 18.67 16.54 -4.58
CA PRO A 81 19.56 15.62 -3.91
C PRO A 81 19.54 14.25 -4.60
N GLY A 82 20.71 13.64 -4.79
CA GLY A 82 20.82 12.33 -5.45
C GLY A 82 19.90 11.26 -4.82
N GLY A 83 19.42 10.34 -5.65
CA GLY A 83 18.52 9.26 -5.23
C GLY A 83 19.26 8.02 -4.74
N ALA A 84 18.62 7.28 -3.82
CA ALA A 84 19.13 6.01 -3.33
C ALA A 84 18.21 4.85 -3.74
N CYS A 85 18.78 3.74 -4.20
CA CYS A 85 18.04 2.49 -4.34
C CYS A 85 17.96 1.81 -2.97
N PRO A 86 16.77 1.48 -2.46
CA PRO A 86 16.62 0.84 -1.16
C PRO A 86 17.03 -0.64 -1.24
N ALA A 87 17.46 -1.24 -0.14
CA ALA A 87 17.59 -2.68 -0.03
C ALA A 87 16.26 -3.31 0.42
N PRO A 88 15.96 -4.57 0.04
CA PRO A 88 14.91 -5.34 0.70
C PRO A 88 15.08 -5.33 2.22
N GLY A 89 14.02 -5.00 2.95
CA GLY A 89 14.03 -4.82 4.40
C GLY A 89 14.20 -3.37 4.88
N ASP A 90 14.60 -2.44 4.01
CA ASP A 90 14.70 -1.03 4.38
C ASP A 90 13.31 -0.41 4.56
N VAL A 91 13.19 0.45 5.57
CA VAL A 91 12.01 1.27 5.78
C VAL A 91 12.20 2.60 5.06
N VAL A 92 11.46 2.80 3.97
CA VAL A 92 11.47 4.03 3.18
C VAL A 92 10.90 5.20 3.97
N HIS A 93 9.86 4.96 4.75
CA HIS A 93 9.24 5.97 5.60
C HIS A 93 8.45 5.34 6.74
N ALA A 94 8.40 6.00 7.90
CA ALA A 94 7.55 5.61 9.02
C ALA A 94 6.89 6.84 9.66
N GLY A 95 5.63 6.71 10.04
CA GLY A 95 4.85 7.80 10.61
C GLY A 95 3.56 7.31 11.27
N GLY A 96 3.29 7.75 12.50
CA GLY A 96 2.01 7.50 13.17
C GLY A 96 1.62 6.03 13.38
N GLY A 97 2.59 5.12 13.57
CA GLY A 97 2.34 3.68 13.75
C GLY A 97 2.24 2.87 12.45
N TRP A 98 2.59 3.50 11.33
CA TRP A 98 2.65 2.90 9.99
C TRP A 98 4.05 3.03 9.43
N ASP A 99 4.40 2.14 8.51
CA ASP A 99 5.63 2.25 7.74
C ASP A 99 5.45 1.73 6.30
N LEU A 100 6.36 2.18 5.42
CA LEU A 100 6.56 1.67 4.08
C LEU A 100 7.87 0.89 4.04
N LEU A 101 7.75 -0.43 3.95
CA LEU A 101 8.87 -1.36 3.85
C LEU A 101 9.16 -1.67 2.38
N CYS A 102 10.43 -1.61 1.99
CA CYS A 102 10.90 -2.16 0.72
C CYS A 102 10.93 -3.69 0.78
N LEU A 103 10.18 -4.36 -0.09
CA LEU A 103 10.21 -5.82 -0.23
C LEU A 103 11.15 -6.28 -1.34
N ALA A 104 11.25 -5.51 -2.41
CA ALA A 104 12.14 -5.79 -3.52
C ALA A 104 12.63 -4.49 -4.13
N ALA A 105 13.88 -4.49 -4.52
CA ALA A 105 14.50 -3.50 -5.38
C ALA A 105 15.82 -4.11 -5.89
N VAL A 106 16.16 -3.85 -7.15
CA VAL A 106 17.43 -4.31 -7.72
C VAL A 106 18.36 -3.11 -7.82
N PRO A 107 19.44 -3.03 -7.02
CA PRO A 107 20.34 -1.89 -7.02
C PRO A 107 21.26 -1.84 -8.26
N ASP A 108 21.38 -2.94 -9.01
CA ASP A 108 22.35 -3.08 -10.10
C ASP A 108 21.74 -2.80 -11.48
N ARG A 109 22.13 -1.67 -12.06
CA ARG A 109 21.81 -1.23 -13.43
C ARG A 109 22.45 -2.07 -14.54
N GLY A 110 23.34 -3.02 -14.19
CA GLY A 110 24.04 -3.91 -15.13
C GLY A 110 23.51 -5.34 -15.18
N THR A 111 22.42 -5.65 -14.47
CA THR A 111 21.79 -6.97 -14.53
C THR A 111 21.02 -7.13 -15.85
N ALA A 112 21.02 -8.34 -16.43
CA ALA A 112 20.21 -8.65 -17.61
C ALA A 112 18.70 -8.75 -17.31
N ALA A 113 18.27 -8.32 -16.13
CA ALA A 113 16.88 -8.31 -15.72
C ALA A 113 16.13 -7.20 -16.46
N ASP A 114 14.89 -7.49 -16.84
CA ASP A 114 13.99 -6.50 -17.42
C ASP A 114 13.85 -5.30 -16.47
N GLU A 115 13.69 -4.09 -17.01
CA GLU A 115 13.51 -2.87 -16.21
C GLU A 115 12.31 -2.98 -15.26
N ASN A 116 11.24 -3.65 -15.68
CA ASN A 116 10.06 -3.89 -14.86
C ASN A 116 10.39 -4.73 -13.62
N ASP A 117 11.22 -5.78 -13.79
CA ASP A 117 11.66 -6.66 -12.70
C ASP A 117 12.65 -5.98 -11.73
N ARG A 118 13.08 -4.75 -12.04
CA ARG A 118 13.88 -3.89 -11.16
C ARG A 118 13.03 -2.87 -10.38
N SER A 119 11.71 -2.97 -10.47
CA SER A 119 10.76 -2.15 -9.72
C SER A 119 11.00 -2.19 -8.21
N VAL A 120 10.97 -1.03 -7.55
CA VAL A 120 10.83 -0.97 -6.09
C VAL A 120 9.42 -1.43 -5.69
N VAL A 121 9.33 -2.51 -4.91
CA VAL A 121 8.08 -2.99 -4.32
C VAL A 121 7.98 -2.56 -2.87
N LEU A 122 6.82 -2.00 -2.52
CA LEU A 122 6.55 -1.49 -1.17
C LEU A 122 5.40 -2.23 -0.50
N ALA A 123 5.59 -2.55 0.77
CA ALA A 123 4.54 -2.95 1.68
C ALA A 123 4.17 -1.80 2.63
N LEU A 124 2.91 -1.38 2.61
CA LEU A 124 2.35 -0.57 3.69
C LEU A 124 2.07 -1.47 4.87
N ARG A 125 2.72 -1.20 6.00
CA ARG A 125 2.51 -1.97 7.23
C ARG A 125 1.83 -1.15 8.31
N ARG A 126 1.00 -1.83 9.08
CA ARG A 126 0.38 -1.33 10.32
C ARG A 126 0.79 -2.26 11.44
N ALA A 127 1.44 -1.71 12.47
CA ALA A 127 2.00 -2.50 13.59
C ALA A 127 2.90 -3.66 13.10
N GLY A 128 3.74 -3.39 12.09
CA GLY A 128 4.68 -4.35 11.52
C GLY A 128 4.07 -5.43 10.61
N GLN A 129 2.75 -5.43 10.40
CA GLN A 129 2.05 -6.38 9.52
C GLN A 129 1.67 -5.72 8.19
N PRO A 130 1.89 -6.36 7.03
CA PRO A 130 1.48 -5.82 5.74
C PRO A 130 -0.04 -5.74 5.65
N VAL A 131 -0.54 -4.58 5.22
CA VAL A 131 -1.96 -4.37 4.91
C VAL A 131 -2.19 -3.96 3.46
N GLY A 132 -1.13 -3.61 2.73
CA GLY A 132 -1.21 -3.48 1.29
C GLY A 132 0.14 -3.49 0.60
N LEU A 133 0.12 -3.80 -0.70
CA LEU A 133 1.30 -3.92 -1.56
C LEU A 133 1.20 -3.00 -2.78
N TRP A 134 2.32 -2.40 -3.15
CA TRP A 134 2.51 -1.59 -4.36
C TRP A 134 3.66 -2.17 -5.16
N MET A 135 3.33 -2.77 -6.30
CA MET A 135 4.25 -3.66 -7.03
C MET A 135 5.11 -2.95 -8.09
N GLY A 136 4.91 -1.65 -8.34
CA GLY A 136 5.46 -1.03 -9.54
C GLY A 136 5.01 -1.80 -10.77
N ASP A 137 5.96 -2.21 -11.62
CA ASP A 137 5.73 -3.08 -12.77
C ASP A 137 6.34 -4.48 -12.63
N LEU A 138 6.66 -4.90 -11.41
CA LEU A 138 7.27 -6.20 -11.15
C LEU A 138 6.48 -7.35 -11.82
N GLU A 139 7.16 -8.14 -12.64
CA GLU A 139 6.57 -9.27 -13.34
C GLU A 139 6.74 -10.57 -12.54
N VAL A 140 6.14 -11.66 -13.00
CA VAL A 140 6.12 -12.96 -12.29
C VAL A 140 7.54 -13.45 -11.94
N ALA A 141 8.54 -13.18 -12.78
CA ALA A 141 9.92 -13.56 -12.48
C ALA A 141 10.49 -12.78 -11.28
N GLY A 142 10.32 -11.45 -11.26
CA GLY A 142 10.66 -10.62 -10.12
C GLY A 142 9.85 -10.98 -8.86
N GLU A 143 8.56 -11.30 -9.01
CA GLU A 143 7.69 -11.73 -7.89
C GLU A 143 8.24 -12.98 -7.19
N SER A 144 8.61 -14.01 -7.96
CA SER A 144 9.19 -15.24 -7.38
C SER A 144 10.54 -14.97 -6.70
N LEU A 145 11.36 -14.08 -7.23
CA LEU A 145 12.61 -13.66 -6.56
C LEU A 145 12.33 -12.92 -5.25
N MET A 146 11.39 -11.97 -5.25
CA MET A 146 10.96 -11.26 -4.05
C MET A 146 10.47 -12.24 -2.98
N LEU A 147 9.61 -13.19 -3.34
CA LEU A 147 9.00 -14.14 -2.42
C LEU A 147 10.01 -15.13 -1.83
N SER A 148 11.03 -15.51 -2.61
CA SER A 148 12.09 -16.42 -2.14
C SER A 148 13.17 -15.74 -1.29
N GLY A 149 13.43 -14.45 -1.53
CA GLY A 149 14.45 -13.68 -0.83
C GLY A 149 13.96 -12.96 0.43
N SER A 150 12.65 -12.83 0.61
CA SER A 150 12.06 -12.08 1.72
C SER A 150 11.52 -13.02 2.80
N ASP A 151 11.82 -12.71 4.08
CA ASP A 151 11.06 -13.23 5.22
C ASP A 151 9.68 -12.53 5.26
N CYS A 152 8.86 -12.75 4.23
CA CYS A 152 7.50 -12.22 4.11
C CYS A 152 6.57 -12.69 5.23
N GLY A 153 7.03 -13.59 6.11
CA GLY A 153 6.22 -14.25 7.12
C GLY A 153 5.26 -15.27 6.51
N PRO A 154 4.42 -15.92 7.33
CA PRO A 154 3.34 -16.77 6.82
C PRO A 154 2.38 -15.95 5.97
N ALA A 155 1.65 -16.62 5.06
CA ALA A 155 0.67 -15.97 4.20
C ALA A 155 -0.25 -15.03 4.98
N ALA A 156 -0.23 -13.75 4.62
CA ALA A 156 -0.94 -12.69 5.32
C ALA A 156 -1.92 -12.04 4.35
N ALA A 157 -3.22 -12.14 4.65
CA ALA A 157 -4.23 -11.43 3.88
C ALA A 157 -3.99 -9.92 3.98
N ILE A 158 -4.05 -9.25 2.83
CA ILE A 158 -3.85 -7.80 2.74
C ILE A 158 -5.17 -7.13 2.36
N ASP A 159 -5.36 -5.90 2.80
CA ASP A 159 -6.54 -5.14 2.42
C ASP A 159 -6.49 -4.79 0.93
N VAL A 160 -5.31 -4.40 0.41
CA VAL A 160 -5.16 -3.84 -0.93
C VAL A 160 -3.90 -4.31 -1.64
N LEU A 161 -4.04 -4.77 -2.88
CA LEU A 161 -2.94 -4.94 -3.84
C LEU A 161 -3.07 -3.90 -4.95
N LYS A 162 -2.11 -2.97 -5.09
CA LYS A 162 -1.92 -2.27 -6.38
C LYS A 162 -1.15 -3.23 -7.29
N ALA A 163 -1.86 -3.76 -8.28
CA ALA A 163 -1.33 -4.74 -9.23
C ALA A 163 -0.09 -4.20 -9.95
N GLY A 164 0.85 -5.11 -10.23
CA GLY A 164 2.00 -4.82 -11.09
C GLY A 164 1.57 -4.52 -12.52
N HIS A 165 2.36 -3.74 -13.24
CA HIS A 165 2.36 -3.64 -14.70
C HIS A 165 0.96 -3.40 -15.26
N HIS A 166 0.25 -2.47 -14.63
CA HIS A 166 -1.13 -2.07 -14.97
C HIS A 166 -2.13 -3.24 -15.04
N GLY A 167 -1.89 -4.33 -14.30
CA GLY A 167 -2.70 -5.55 -14.36
C GLY A 167 -2.46 -6.39 -15.63
N SER A 168 -1.22 -6.39 -16.13
CA SER A 168 -0.76 -7.27 -17.20
C SER A 168 -0.82 -8.75 -16.79
N ARG A 169 -0.98 -9.64 -17.77
CA ARG A 169 -0.93 -11.10 -17.62
C ARG A 169 0.44 -11.64 -17.22
N THR A 170 1.48 -10.81 -17.35
CA THR A 170 2.87 -11.12 -16.95
C THR A 170 3.14 -10.75 -15.49
N SER A 171 2.16 -10.24 -14.75
CA SER A 171 2.28 -9.83 -13.35
C SER A 171 1.17 -10.45 -12.49
N SER A 172 1.26 -10.27 -11.18
CA SER A 172 0.31 -10.75 -10.17
C SER A 172 0.09 -12.26 -10.23
N GLY A 173 1.19 -13.02 -10.26
CA GLY A 173 1.20 -14.47 -10.37
C GLY A 173 0.48 -15.19 -9.23
N ALA A 174 0.14 -16.46 -9.47
CA ALA A 174 -0.61 -17.28 -8.52
C ALA A 174 0.08 -17.41 -7.15
N GLU A 175 1.41 -17.46 -7.13
CA GLU A 175 2.23 -17.54 -5.91
C GLU A 175 2.11 -16.26 -5.08
N LEU A 176 2.27 -15.08 -5.70
CA LEU A 176 2.09 -13.79 -5.04
C LEU A 176 0.69 -13.70 -4.41
N LEU A 177 -0.36 -14.02 -5.17
CA LEU A 177 -1.73 -13.94 -4.69
C LEU A 177 -2.03 -14.99 -3.61
N ALA A 178 -1.29 -16.11 -3.57
CA ALA A 178 -1.42 -17.13 -2.53
C ALA A 178 -0.74 -16.70 -1.23
N THR A 179 0.43 -16.07 -1.34
CA THR A 179 1.17 -15.52 -0.19
C THR A 179 0.48 -14.28 0.39
N PHE A 180 -0.04 -13.41 -0.46
CA PHE A 180 -0.71 -12.16 -0.08
C PHE A 180 -2.11 -12.08 -0.67
N PRO A 181 -3.07 -12.88 -0.18
CA PRO A 181 -4.44 -12.84 -0.70
C PRO A 181 -5.06 -11.47 -0.44
N PRO A 182 -5.40 -10.69 -1.49
CA PRO A 182 -5.93 -9.34 -1.30
C PRO A 182 -7.46 -9.33 -1.16
N HIS A 183 -7.99 -8.40 -0.36
CA HIS A 183 -9.43 -8.11 -0.33
C HIS A 183 -9.88 -7.15 -1.44
N LEU A 184 -8.97 -6.34 -1.98
CA LEU A 184 -9.21 -5.40 -3.07
C LEU A 184 -7.97 -5.33 -3.97
N VAL A 185 -8.17 -5.38 -5.28
CA VAL A 185 -7.12 -5.10 -6.27
C VAL A 185 -7.35 -3.74 -6.90
N LEU A 186 -6.32 -2.90 -6.91
CA LEU A 186 -6.28 -1.65 -7.65
C LEU A 186 -5.45 -1.83 -8.92
N ILE A 187 -6.02 -1.44 -10.05
CA ILE A 187 -5.33 -1.42 -11.33
C ILE A 187 -5.21 0.02 -11.82
N SER A 188 -3.97 0.51 -11.89
CA SER A 188 -3.66 1.82 -12.43
C SER A 188 -3.46 1.71 -13.93
N CYS A 189 -4.42 2.19 -14.71
CA CYS A 189 -4.38 2.19 -16.18
C CYS A 189 -5.08 3.44 -16.75
N GLY A 190 -4.68 3.84 -17.96
CA GLY A 190 -5.25 4.97 -18.69
C GLY A 190 -6.57 4.63 -19.40
N ILE A 191 -7.37 5.67 -19.68
CA ILE A 191 -8.52 5.57 -20.58
C ILE A 191 -7.96 5.34 -21.99
N GLU A 192 -8.46 4.31 -22.70
CA GLU A 192 -7.98 3.95 -24.05
C GLU A 192 -6.47 3.65 -24.10
N ASN A 193 -5.99 2.82 -23.17
CA ASN A 193 -4.62 2.33 -23.22
C ASN A 193 -4.34 1.64 -24.57
N SER A 194 -3.21 1.98 -25.20
CA SER A 194 -2.73 1.35 -26.44
C SER A 194 -1.95 0.05 -26.18
N HIS A 195 -1.75 -0.31 -24.91
CA HIS A 195 -0.91 -1.43 -24.46
C HIS A 195 -1.72 -2.69 -24.11
N ASP A 196 -3.01 -2.76 -24.46
CA ASP A 196 -3.92 -3.88 -24.11
C ASP A 196 -3.93 -4.20 -22.60
N HIS A 197 -3.82 -3.18 -21.74
CA HIS A 197 -3.74 -3.26 -20.28
C HIS A 197 -4.83 -2.45 -19.58
N PRO A 198 -5.69 -3.04 -18.75
CA PRO A 198 -5.49 -4.35 -18.13
C PRO A 198 -5.88 -5.50 -19.03
N SER A 199 -5.06 -6.55 -19.03
CA SER A 199 -5.38 -7.80 -19.71
C SER A 199 -6.14 -8.79 -18.81
N HIS A 200 -6.36 -8.44 -17.53
CA HIS A 200 -7.19 -9.12 -16.53
C HIS A 200 -6.89 -10.59 -16.20
N GLY A 201 -6.06 -11.27 -16.99
CA GLY A 201 -5.74 -12.69 -16.91
C GLY A 201 -5.45 -13.25 -15.51
N PRO A 202 -4.59 -12.61 -14.68
CA PRO A 202 -4.20 -13.20 -13.40
C PRO A 202 -5.37 -13.18 -12.39
N PHE A 203 -6.20 -12.14 -12.42
CA PHE A 203 -7.31 -11.97 -11.48
C PHE A 203 -8.56 -12.75 -11.90
N LEU A 204 -8.80 -12.90 -13.20
CA LEU A 204 -9.88 -13.74 -13.75
C LEU A 204 -9.79 -15.20 -13.28
N SER A 205 -8.57 -15.72 -13.15
CA SER A 205 -8.33 -17.11 -12.73
C SER A 205 -8.78 -17.42 -11.28
N ARG A 206 -8.95 -16.40 -10.44
CA ARG A 206 -9.44 -16.54 -9.06
C ARG A 206 -10.97 -16.47 -8.91
N GLY A 207 -11.69 -16.35 -10.04
CA GLY A 207 -13.14 -16.25 -10.08
C GLY A 207 -13.65 -14.82 -9.93
N ASP A 208 -14.90 -14.62 -10.35
CA ASP A 208 -15.58 -13.31 -10.45
C ASP A 208 -15.86 -12.60 -9.11
N THR A 209 -15.24 -13.03 -8.01
CA THR A 209 -15.53 -12.54 -6.65
C THR A 209 -14.49 -11.58 -6.09
N LEU A 210 -13.30 -11.48 -6.68
CA LEU A 210 -12.27 -10.55 -6.21
C LEU A 210 -12.64 -9.11 -6.62
N PRO A 211 -12.83 -8.18 -5.66
CA PRO A 211 -13.12 -6.79 -6.00
C PRO A 211 -11.93 -6.14 -6.71
N ILE A 212 -12.20 -5.57 -7.90
CA ILE A 212 -11.21 -4.84 -8.70
C ILE A 212 -11.69 -3.42 -8.92
N LEU A 213 -10.82 -2.44 -8.68
CA LEU A 213 -11.03 -1.05 -9.09
C LEU A 213 -9.97 -0.64 -10.10
N ARG A 214 -10.42 -0.12 -11.24
CA ARG A 214 -9.56 0.42 -12.29
C ARG A 214 -9.65 1.94 -12.33
N THR A 215 -8.52 2.62 -12.48
CA THR A 215 -8.47 4.10 -12.50
C THR A 215 -9.05 4.72 -13.76
N ASP A 216 -9.00 4.03 -14.90
CA ASP A 216 -9.64 4.47 -16.15
C ASP A 216 -11.16 4.59 -15.97
N LEU A 217 -11.78 3.68 -15.22
CA LEU A 217 -13.22 3.72 -14.92
C LEU A 217 -13.55 4.59 -13.71
N SER A 218 -12.80 4.43 -12.62
CA SER A 218 -13.11 5.02 -11.32
C SER A 218 -12.56 6.43 -11.12
N GLY A 219 -11.65 6.87 -11.98
CA GLY A 219 -10.84 8.07 -11.75
C GLY A 219 -9.87 7.86 -10.59
N SER A 220 -9.63 8.90 -9.81
CA SER A 220 -8.77 8.80 -8.62
C SER A 220 -9.46 7.96 -7.56
N VAL A 221 -8.71 7.02 -6.98
CA VAL A 221 -9.15 6.17 -5.88
C VAL A 221 -8.48 6.65 -4.60
N LEU A 222 -9.27 7.01 -3.59
CA LEU A 222 -8.80 7.34 -2.25
C LEU A 222 -9.14 6.19 -1.30
N LEU A 223 -8.10 5.66 -0.68
CA LEU A 223 -8.20 4.66 0.39
C LEU A 223 -7.91 5.33 1.72
N ARG A 224 -8.79 5.14 2.70
CA ARG A 224 -8.61 5.69 4.05
C ARG A 224 -8.80 4.62 5.10
N TRP A 225 -7.69 4.21 5.72
CA TRP A 225 -7.71 3.37 6.91
C TRP A 225 -8.06 4.19 8.15
N ARG A 226 -8.98 3.68 8.98
CA ARG A 226 -9.31 4.23 10.30
C ARG A 226 -9.15 3.15 11.35
N GLY A 227 -8.19 3.34 12.26
CA GLY A 227 -7.87 2.32 13.26
C GLY A 227 -7.41 1.02 12.59
N THR A 228 -8.03 -0.10 12.96
CA THR A 228 -7.69 -1.45 12.47
C THR A 228 -8.63 -1.99 11.38
N ALA A 229 -9.69 -1.25 11.03
CA ALA A 229 -10.64 -1.68 10.01
C ALA A 229 -10.01 -1.66 8.59
N PRO A 230 -10.61 -2.41 7.63
CA PRO A 230 -10.32 -2.25 6.20
C PRO A 230 -10.53 -0.79 5.74
N PRO A 231 -9.89 -0.37 4.63
CA PRO A 231 -9.97 1.01 4.19
C PRO A 231 -11.37 1.39 3.69
N GLU A 232 -11.81 2.59 4.04
CA GLU A 232 -12.89 3.26 3.31
C GLU A 232 -12.40 3.61 1.90
N VAL A 233 -13.20 3.30 0.88
CA VAL A 233 -12.87 3.58 -0.52
C VAL A 233 -13.73 4.71 -1.07
N ARG A 234 -13.11 5.68 -1.76
CA ARG A 234 -13.80 6.74 -2.50
C ARG A 234 -13.22 6.88 -3.90
N THR A 235 -14.06 7.18 -4.88
CA THR A 235 -13.67 7.35 -6.29
C THR A 235 -14.18 8.69 -6.83
N THR A 236 -13.45 9.32 -7.77
CA THR A 236 -13.86 10.62 -8.32
C THR A 236 -14.85 10.51 -9.48
N ARG A 237 -14.86 9.39 -10.19
CA ARG A 237 -15.97 9.00 -11.07
C ARG A 237 -16.82 7.99 -10.31
N HIS A 238 -18.14 8.02 -10.52
CA HIS A 238 -18.99 6.92 -10.08
C HIS A 238 -18.35 5.64 -10.60
N ALA A 239 -17.95 4.73 -9.70
CA ALA A 239 -17.62 3.38 -10.10
C ALA A 239 -18.84 2.91 -10.90
N ALA A 240 -18.66 2.72 -12.22
CA ALA A 240 -19.57 1.82 -12.92
C ALA A 240 -19.63 0.55 -12.05
N PRO A 241 -20.83 0.00 -11.75
CA PRO A 241 -20.96 -1.13 -10.84
C PRO A 241 -19.90 -2.15 -11.23
N ALA A 242 -19.00 -2.45 -10.28
CA ALA A 242 -17.72 -3.15 -10.45
C ALA A 242 -17.62 -3.72 -11.86
N ALA A 243 -16.92 -3.00 -12.75
CA ALA A 243 -16.95 -3.27 -14.17
C ALA A 243 -16.88 -4.77 -14.38
N ARG A 244 -18.01 -5.32 -14.85
CA ARG A 244 -18.02 -6.71 -15.29
C ARG A 244 -16.86 -6.78 -16.26
N LEU A 245 -15.95 -7.69 -15.96
CA LEU A 245 -14.99 -8.17 -16.95
C LEU A 245 -15.85 -8.47 -18.18
N ASP A 246 -15.58 -7.78 -19.28
CA ASP A 246 -16.24 -8.02 -20.54
C ASP A 246 -15.77 -9.40 -21.01
N THR A 247 -16.38 -10.43 -20.44
CA THR A 247 -16.27 -11.80 -20.89
C THR A 247 -17.13 -11.85 -22.12
N GLY A 248 -16.51 -11.75 -23.30
CA GLY A 248 -17.18 -12.03 -24.55
C GLY A 248 -17.88 -13.39 -24.46
N GLY A 249 -19.19 -13.37 -24.21
CA GLY A 249 -20.02 -14.57 -24.10
C GLY A 249 -20.84 -14.66 -22.80
N GLY A 250 -22.09 -14.18 -22.87
CA GLY A 250 -23.24 -14.87 -22.29
C GLY A 250 -23.54 -14.69 -20.80
N ALA A 251 -24.73 -14.12 -20.56
CA ALA A 251 -25.51 -14.05 -19.30
C ALA A 251 -25.10 -12.98 -18.27
N ALA A 252 -25.99 -12.01 -18.10
CA ALA A 252 -25.85 -10.88 -17.20
C ALA A 252 -26.16 -11.24 -15.74
N TYR A 253 -25.18 -11.19 -14.84
CA TYR A 253 -25.36 -11.35 -13.39
C TYR A 253 -25.50 -10.02 -12.63
N HIS A 254 -26.68 -9.72 -12.08
CA HIS A 254 -26.92 -8.54 -11.23
C HIS A 254 -26.75 -8.89 -9.74
N PRO A 255 -25.73 -8.38 -9.03
CA PRO A 255 -25.71 -8.50 -7.58
C PRO A 255 -26.59 -7.42 -6.94
N ARG A 256 -27.68 -7.83 -6.29
CA ARG A 256 -28.25 -7.08 -5.16
C ARG A 256 -27.38 -7.39 -3.95
N VAL A 257 -26.49 -6.48 -3.57
CA VAL A 257 -25.87 -6.53 -2.24
C VAL A 257 -26.47 -5.40 -1.43
N ALA A 258 -27.51 -5.74 -0.67
CA ALA A 258 -27.79 -4.99 0.55
C ALA A 258 -26.66 -5.31 1.55
N PRO A 259 -26.18 -4.34 2.34
CA PRO A 259 -25.23 -4.64 3.40
C PRO A 259 -25.83 -5.70 4.34
N PRO A 260 -25.05 -6.68 4.84
CA PRO A 260 -25.56 -7.60 5.84
C PRO A 260 -25.97 -6.79 7.07
N ALA A 261 -27.21 -6.97 7.52
CA ALA A 261 -27.64 -6.47 8.80
C ALA A 261 -26.74 -7.08 9.89
N LEU A 262 -26.09 -6.24 10.67
CA LEU A 262 -25.37 -6.65 11.86
C LEU A 262 -26.34 -7.37 12.80
N PRO A 263 -25.98 -8.53 13.39
CA PRO A 263 -26.77 -9.08 14.49
C PRO A 263 -26.70 -8.12 15.67
N ASP A 264 -27.87 -7.75 16.21
CA ASP A 264 -28.00 -6.97 17.43
C ASP A 264 -27.21 -7.61 18.56
N ARG A 265 -26.10 -6.97 18.94
CA ARG A 265 -25.38 -7.32 20.17
C ARG A 265 -26.00 -6.48 21.28
N PRO A 266 -26.64 -7.08 22.31
CA PRO A 266 -27.14 -6.30 23.43
C PRO A 266 -25.97 -5.60 24.15
N PRO A 267 -26.19 -4.41 24.71
CA PRO A 267 -25.14 -3.63 25.35
C PRO A 267 -24.52 -4.43 26.50
N ALA A 268 -23.19 -4.47 26.53
CA ALA A 268 -22.45 -5.03 27.65
C ALA A 268 -22.79 -4.23 28.92
N THR A 269 -23.53 -4.84 29.84
CA THR A 269 -23.66 -4.36 31.21
C THR A 269 -22.30 -4.38 31.88
N VAL A 270 -21.73 -3.20 32.10
CA VAL A 270 -20.62 -2.99 33.02
C VAL A 270 -21.14 -3.27 34.43
N GLN A 271 -20.72 -4.37 35.04
CA GLN A 271 -20.90 -4.59 36.48
C GLN A 271 -19.77 -3.85 37.23
N PRO A 272 -20.08 -3.05 38.26
CA PRO A 272 -19.06 -2.42 39.09
C PRO A 272 -18.35 -3.44 39.98
N ASN A 273 -17.06 -3.17 40.19
CA ASN A 273 -16.10 -3.92 41.02
C ASN A 273 -16.69 -4.49 42.31
N ARG A 274 -16.45 -5.77 42.57
CA ARG A 274 -16.45 -6.32 43.94
C ARG A 274 -15.04 -6.22 44.50
N GLU A 275 -14.86 -5.27 45.40
CA GLU A 275 -13.73 -5.24 46.33
C GLU A 275 -13.73 -6.55 47.14
N THR A 276 -12.70 -7.37 46.97
CA THR A 276 -12.41 -8.47 47.89
C THR A 276 -11.83 -7.89 49.17
N HIS A 277 -12.68 -7.80 50.18
CA HIS A 277 -12.34 -7.50 51.57
C HIS A 277 -11.46 -8.64 52.12
N VAL A 278 -10.14 -8.42 52.20
CA VAL A 278 -9.24 -9.29 52.95
C VAL A 278 -9.36 -8.92 54.43
N GLN A 279 -9.92 -9.82 55.23
CA GLN A 279 -9.98 -9.66 56.69
C GLN A 279 -8.57 -9.74 57.31
N PRO A 280 -8.28 -8.92 58.34
CA PRO A 280 -7.00 -8.98 59.05
C PRO A 280 -6.98 -10.14 60.06
N ALA A 281 -5.96 -11.00 59.96
CA ALA A 281 -5.65 -11.98 60.99
C ALA A 281 -5.14 -11.26 62.25
N GLN A 282 -5.84 -11.47 63.37
CA GLN A 282 -5.36 -11.15 64.71
C GLN A 282 -4.57 -12.33 65.28
N HIS A 283 -3.74 -12.03 66.29
CA HIS A 283 -2.88 -12.89 67.13
C HIS A 283 -1.43 -12.98 66.62
N GLY A 284 -0.39 -12.63 67.38
CA GLY A 284 -0.32 -12.21 68.78
C GLY A 284 1.01 -11.54 69.05
N ARG A 285 1.01 -10.63 70.03
CA ARG A 285 2.20 -9.94 70.53
C ARG A 285 2.99 -10.89 71.43
N SER A 286 4.27 -11.06 71.15
CA SER A 286 5.29 -11.32 72.15
C SER A 286 6.56 -10.53 71.79
N ARG A 287 6.88 -9.56 72.65
CA ARG A 287 8.17 -8.87 72.80
C ARG A 287 8.79 -9.42 74.11
N PRO A 288 10.05 -9.12 74.44
CA PRO A 288 11.28 -9.22 73.63
C PRO A 288 12.38 -9.96 74.43
N GLU A 289 13.47 -10.38 73.79
CA GLU A 289 14.75 -10.51 74.50
C GLU A 289 15.84 -9.76 73.74
N ALA A 290 16.37 -8.75 74.42
CA ALA A 290 17.59 -8.05 74.09
C ALA A 290 18.75 -8.79 74.76
N ARG A 291 19.76 -9.19 73.98
CA ARG A 291 21.14 -9.32 74.45
C ARG A 291 22.08 -9.00 73.29
N SER A 292 22.67 -7.81 73.33
CA SER A 292 24.01 -7.56 72.79
C SER A 292 24.93 -7.24 73.96
N SER A 293 25.88 -8.13 74.19
CA SER A 293 27.22 -7.77 74.65
C SER A 293 28.04 -7.60 73.36
N GLY A 294 28.74 -6.50 73.10
CA GLY A 294 29.06 -5.35 73.96
C GLY A 294 28.78 -4.00 73.31
#